data_AF-A0A183B006-F1
#
_entry.id   AF-A0A183B006-F1
#
_cell.length_a   1.000
_cell.length_b   1.000
_cell.length_c   1.000
_cell.angle_alpha   90.00
_cell.angle_beta   90.00
_cell.angle_gamma   90.00
#
_symmetry.space_group_name_H-M   'P 1'
#
loop_
_entity.id
_entity.type
_entity.pdbx_description
1 polymer ?
#
loop_
_entity_poly.entity_id
_entity_poly.type
_entity_poly.pdbx_seq_one_letter_code
_entity_poly.pdbx_strand_id
1 'polypeptide(L)'
;LDWLTTLPWGITSEEHLDLASARRILDEDHYGMEDVKKRILEFIAVSQLKGTTQGKILCFYGPPGVGKTSIARSIARALNRKYFRFSVGGMSDVSEIKGHRRTYVGAMPGKIIQCLKKTKTENPLVLIDEIDKLGRGWQGDPASALLELLDPEQNANFLDHYLDVTVDLSRVLFITTANQLETIPEPLRDRMEMIEVSGYVENEKLEIARVRLFRPLYKHRRDAVLMTIFEQLI
;
A
#
# COMPACT_ATOMS: atom_id res chain seq x y z
N LEU A 1 28.67 0.82 2.92
CA LEU A 1 28.87 -0.59 2.52
C LEU A 1 27.69 -1.46 2.98
N ASP A 2 27.44 -1.56 4.29
CA ASP A 2 26.37 -2.42 4.88
C ASP A 2 24.98 -2.28 4.22
N TRP A 3 24.52 -1.05 4.00
CA TRP A 3 23.25 -0.81 3.32
C TRP A 3 23.22 -1.34 1.89
N LEU A 4 24.24 -1.03 1.09
CA LEU A 4 24.34 -1.49 -0.30
C LEU A 4 24.40 -3.01 -0.39
N THR A 5 25.10 -3.68 0.52
CA THR A 5 25.21 -5.15 0.52
C THR A 5 23.95 -5.87 0.99
N THR A 6 23.06 -5.17 1.72
CA THR A 6 21.80 -5.77 2.21
C THR A 6 20.64 -5.61 1.23
N LEU A 7 20.76 -4.72 0.24
CA LEU A 7 19.69 -4.50 -0.72
C LEU A 7 19.53 -5.71 -1.66
N PRO A 8 18.29 -6.04 -2.04
CA PRO A 8 17.95 -7.28 -2.74
C PRO A 8 18.23 -7.21 -4.26
N TRP A 9 19.44 -6.83 -4.67
CA TRP A 9 19.78 -6.64 -6.09
C TRP A 9 19.50 -7.88 -6.94
N GLY A 10 18.61 -7.75 -7.93
CA GLY A 10 18.16 -8.82 -8.80
C GLY A 10 17.30 -9.90 -8.14
N ILE A 11 16.91 -9.72 -6.87
CA ILE A 11 16.11 -10.69 -6.12
C ILE A 11 14.64 -10.24 -6.16
N THR A 12 13.80 -11.04 -6.79
CA THR A 12 12.35 -10.83 -6.86
C THR A 12 11.59 -11.98 -6.20
N SER A 13 10.42 -11.69 -5.64
CA SER A 13 9.49 -12.73 -5.16
C SER A 13 8.70 -13.29 -6.34
N GLU A 14 8.38 -14.58 -6.29
CA GLU A 14 7.50 -15.23 -7.26
C GLU A 14 6.11 -14.60 -7.22
N GLU A 15 5.64 -14.10 -8.36
CA GLU A 15 4.34 -13.46 -8.50
C GLU A 15 3.27 -14.46 -8.90
N HIS A 16 2.15 -14.45 -8.18
CA HIS A 16 1.00 -15.27 -8.52
C HIS A 16 -0.04 -14.41 -9.23
N LEU A 17 -0.13 -14.56 -10.55
CA LEU A 17 -1.07 -13.83 -11.41
C LEU A 17 -2.32 -14.66 -11.75
N ASP A 18 -2.72 -15.60 -10.88
CA ASP A 18 -3.94 -16.37 -11.05
C ASP A 18 -5.16 -15.56 -10.58
N LEU A 19 -6.02 -15.19 -11.52
CA LEU A 19 -7.25 -14.45 -11.26
C LEU A 19 -8.22 -15.21 -10.35
N ALA A 20 -8.29 -16.54 -10.46
CA ALA A 20 -9.19 -17.35 -9.64
C ALA A 20 -8.75 -17.35 -8.17
N SER A 21 -7.45 -17.53 -7.92
CA SER A 21 -6.83 -17.37 -6.61
C SER A 21 -7.02 -15.96 -6.05
N ALA A 22 -6.74 -14.93 -6.86
CA ALA A 22 -6.87 -13.55 -6.44
C ALA A 22 -8.30 -13.21 -6.00
N ARG A 23 -9.31 -13.64 -6.79
CA ARG A 23 -10.73 -13.47 -6.44
C ARG A 23 -11.06 -14.14 -5.10
N ARG A 24 -10.64 -15.39 -4.92
CA ARG A 24 -10.87 -16.15 -3.68
C ARG A 24 -10.28 -15.45 -2.46
N ILE A 25 -9.04 -14.96 -2.56
CA ILE A 25 -8.34 -14.24 -1.49
C ILE A 25 -9.04 -12.93 -1.14
N LEU A 26 -9.49 -12.17 -2.15
CA LEU A 26 -10.22 -10.92 -1.94
C LEU A 26 -11.59 -11.16 -1.30
N ASP A 27 -12.30 -12.22 -1.71
CA ASP A 27 -13.60 -12.60 -1.13
C ASP A 27 -13.47 -13.13 0.30
N GLU A 28 -12.38 -13.85 0.61
CA GLU A 28 -12.11 -14.32 1.97
C GLU A 28 -11.81 -13.15 2.93
N ASP A 29 -11.03 -12.16 2.48
CA ASP A 29 -10.58 -11.06 3.34
C ASP A 29 -11.62 -9.94 3.48
N HIS A 30 -12.47 -9.75 2.47
CA HIS A 30 -13.40 -8.62 2.39
C HIS A 30 -14.79 -9.09 2.00
N TYR A 31 -15.78 -8.80 2.84
CA TYR A 31 -17.18 -8.99 2.50
C TYR A 31 -17.69 -7.78 1.68
N GLY A 32 -18.49 -8.03 0.65
CA GLY A 32 -18.97 -6.98 -0.25
C GLY A 32 -17.86 -6.37 -1.10
N MET A 33 -17.89 -5.04 -1.28
CA MET A 33 -16.91 -4.29 -2.09
C MET A 33 -16.77 -4.80 -3.53
N GLU A 34 -17.87 -5.28 -4.13
CA GLU A 34 -17.85 -5.98 -5.41
C GLU A 34 -17.24 -5.14 -6.53
N ASP A 35 -17.57 -3.84 -6.59
CA ASP A 35 -17.00 -2.91 -7.57
C ASP A 35 -15.48 -2.75 -7.39
N VAL A 36 -15.02 -2.63 -6.15
CA VAL A 36 -13.58 -2.49 -5.83
C VAL A 36 -12.83 -3.76 -6.17
N LYS A 37 -13.35 -4.93 -5.79
CA LYS A 37 -12.77 -6.23 -6.13
C LYS A 37 -12.71 -6.43 -7.63
N LYS A 38 -13.77 -6.06 -8.37
CA LYS A 38 -13.80 -6.15 -9.83
C LYS A 38 -12.69 -5.31 -10.46
N ARG A 39 -12.51 -4.05 -10.03
CA ARG A 39 -11.42 -3.18 -10.51
C ARG A 39 -10.03 -3.75 -10.23
N ILE A 40 -9.84 -4.32 -9.04
CA ILE A 40 -8.58 -4.99 -8.69
C ILE A 40 -8.32 -6.18 -9.62
N LEU A 41 -9.32 -7.00 -9.91
CA LEU A 41 -9.17 -8.15 -10.82
C LEU A 41 -8.89 -7.71 -12.26
N GLU A 42 -9.54 -6.63 -12.74
CA GLU A 42 -9.23 -6.02 -14.03
C GLU A 42 -7.77 -5.57 -14.09
N PHE A 43 -7.26 -4.92 -13.04
CA PHE A 43 -5.86 -4.53 -12.92
C PHE A 43 -4.89 -5.73 -12.96
N ILE A 44 -5.21 -6.81 -12.22
CA ILE A 44 -4.41 -8.04 -12.22
C ILE A 44 -4.43 -8.70 -13.59
N ALA A 45 -5.58 -8.73 -14.26
CA ALA A 45 -5.73 -9.31 -15.60
C ALA A 45 -4.89 -8.55 -16.64
N VAL A 46 -4.91 -7.22 -16.60
CA VAL A 46 -4.06 -6.38 -17.47
C VAL A 46 -2.57 -6.63 -17.18
N SER A 47 -2.20 -6.76 -15.91
CA SER A 47 -0.81 -7.06 -15.51
C SER A 47 -0.36 -8.44 -16.01
N GLN A 48 -1.25 -9.44 -15.97
CA GLN A 48 -1.01 -10.77 -16.52
C GLN A 48 -0.78 -10.74 -18.03
N LEU A 49 -1.58 -9.97 -18.77
CA LEU A 49 -1.43 -9.81 -20.23
C LEU A 49 -0.13 -9.11 -20.62
N LYS A 50 0.30 -8.11 -19.84
CA LYS A 50 1.54 -7.36 -20.11
C LYS A 50 2.81 -8.10 -19.64
N GLY A 51 2.67 -9.17 -18.86
CA GLY A 51 3.79 -9.89 -18.24
C GLY A 51 4.54 -9.09 -17.17
N THR A 52 4.09 -7.87 -16.88
CA THR A 52 4.63 -6.98 -15.85
C THR A 52 3.49 -6.18 -15.24
N THR A 53 3.58 -5.91 -13.94
CA THR A 53 2.61 -5.05 -13.21
C THR A 53 2.91 -3.55 -13.39
N GLN A 54 3.60 -3.20 -14.49
CA GLN A 54 4.05 -1.84 -14.75
C GLN A 54 2.92 -0.97 -15.33
N GLY A 55 2.80 0.25 -14.81
CA GLY A 55 2.21 1.36 -15.57
C GLY A 55 0.99 2.06 -14.98
N LYS A 56 0.41 1.62 -13.85
CA LYS A 56 -0.63 2.42 -13.16
C LYS A 56 -0.56 2.26 -11.65
N ILE A 57 -0.59 3.41 -10.96
CA ILE A 57 -0.66 3.50 -9.51
C ILE A 57 -2.12 3.44 -9.11
N LEU A 58 -2.48 2.54 -8.19
CA LEU A 58 -3.86 2.47 -7.68
C LEU A 58 -4.01 3.41 -6.48
N CYS A 59 -5.03 4.26 -6.49
CA CYS A 59 -5.38 5.10 -5.34
C CYS A 59 -6.75 4.75 -4.80
N PHE A 60 -6.80 4.21 -3.58
CA PHE A 60 -8.06 3.96 -2.88
C PHE A 60 -8.47 5.19 -2.09
N TYR A 61 -9.64 5.76 -2.38
CA TYR A 61 -10.18 6.92 -1.66
C TYR A 61 -11.56 6.63 -1.05
N GLY A 62 -11.92 7.35 0.01
CA GLY A 62 -13.22 7.18 0.68
C GLY A 62 -13.16 7.55 2.17
N PRO A 63 -14.24 7.38 2.95
CA PRO A 63 -14.24 7.73 4.37
C PRO A 63 -13.25 6.88 5.19
N PRO A 64 -12.83 7.34 6.38
CA PRO A 64 -11.98 6.54 7.26
C PRO A 64 -12.72 5.27 7.73
N GLY A 65 -11.97 4.18 7.92
CA GLY A 65 -12.53 2.92 8.45
C GLY A 65 -13.18 1.99 7.43
N VAL A 66 -13.19 2.33 6.14
CA VAL A 66 -13.78 1.51 5.05
C VAL A 66 -12.86 0.40 4.50
N GLY A 67 -11.74 0.12 5.17
CA GLY A 67 -10.87 -1.01 4.79
C GLY A 67 -9.83 -0.75 3.69
N LYS A 68 -9.59 0.51 3.27
CA LYS A 68 -8.58 0.88 2.23
C LYS A 68 -7.19 0.25 2.44
N THR A 69 -6.67 0.33 3.67
CA THR A 69 -5.37 -0.28 4.02
C THR A 69 -5.44 -1.81 4.02
N SER A 70 -6.59 -2.37 4.40
CA SER A 70 -6.81 -3.82 4.48
C SER A 70 -6.88 -4.44 3.08
N ILE A 71 -7.53 -3.78 2.13
CA ILE A 71 -7.63 -4.27 0.75
C ILE A 71 -6.28 -4.28 0.05
N ALA A 72 -5.45 -3.25 0.25
CA ALA A 72 -4.07 -3.24 -0.26
C ALA A 72 -3.23 -4.43 0.27
N ARG A 73 -3.45 -4.83 1.54
CA ARG A 73 -2.79 -6.02 2.11
C ARG A 73 -3.28 -7.30 1.46
N SER A 74 -4.58 -7.41 1.17
CA SER A 74 -5.16 -8.56 0.47
C SER A 74 -4.66 -8.65 -0.97
N ILE A 75 -4.44 -7.52 -1.65
CA ILE A 75 -3.80 -7.50 -2.98
C ILE A 75 -2.37 -8.06 -2.90
N ALA A 76 -1.58 -7.63 -1.90
CA ALA A 76 -0.23 -8.18 -1.72
C ALA A 76 -0.26 -9.70 -1.47
N ARG A 77 -1.21 -10.18 -0.66
CA ARG A 77 -1.45 -11.61 -0.41
C ARG A 77 -1.84 -12.36 -1.69
N ALA A 78 -2.75 -11.79 -2.49
CA ALA A 78 -3.21 -12.36 -3.75
C ALA A 78 -2.08 -12.51 -4.78
N LEU A 79 -1.24 -11.48 -4.89
CA LEU A 79 -0.11 -11.45 -5.82
C LEU A 79 1.14 -12.17 -5.32
N ASN A 80 1.12 -12.68 -4.08
CA ASN A 80 2.30 -13.22 -3.38
C ASN A 80 3.49 -12.23 -3.27
N ARG A 81 3.20 -10.93 -3.24
CA ARG A 81 4.22 -9.87 -3.11
C ARG A 81 4.44 -9.52 -1.63
N LYS A 82 5.68 -9.21 -1.27
CA LYS A 82 5.98 -8.70 0.08
C LYS A 82 5.29 -7.35 0.29
N TYR A 83 4.66 -7.18 1.44
CA TYR A 83 3.91 -5.98 1.78
C TYR A 83 4.73 -5.03 2.66
N PHE A 84 4.81 -3.76 2.28
CA PHE A 84 5.34 -2.69 3.12
C PHE A 84 4.37 -1.51 3.14
N ARG A 85 4.26 -0.85 4.29
CA ARG A 85 3.39 0.31 4.47
C ARG A 85 4.15 1.43 5.15
N PHE A 86 3.98 2.64 4.65
CA PHE A 86 4.31 3.86 5.38
C PHE A 86 3.24 4.93 5.17
N SER A 87 3.03 5.79 6.18
CA SER A 87 2.18 6.98 6.03
C SER A 87 3.03 8.17 5.59
N VAL A 88 2.44 9.01 4.75
CA VAL A 88 2.95 10.33 4.37
C VAL A 88 2.13 11.47 4.99
N GLY A 89 1.14 11.14 5.81
CA GLY A 89 0.34 12.13 6.52
C GLY A 89 1.20 12.93 7.51
N GLY A 90 1.19 14.25 7.36
CA GLY A 90 2.02 15.16 8.17
C GLY A 90 3.51 15.17 7.79
N MET A 91 3.90 14.47 6.72
CA MET A 91 5.25 14.53 6.19
C MET A 91 5.52 15.92 5.63
N SER A 92 6.63 16.51 6.04
CA SER A 92 7.05 17.85 5.61
C SER A 92 8.49 17.89 5.11
N ASP A 93 9.26 16.81 5.27
CA ASP A 93 10.65 16.71 4.82
C ASP A 93 10.79 15.69 3.69
N VAL A 94 11.38 16.14 2.57
CA VAL A 94 11.72 15.32 1.41
C VAL A 94 12.69 14.19 1.78
N SER A 95 13.52 14.40 2.81
CA SER A 95 14.51 13.43 3.29
C SER A 95 13.86 12.14 3.82
N GLU A 96 12.58 12.17 4.21
CA GLU A 96 11.88 10.92 4.59
C GLU A 96 11.69 9.97 3.39
N ILE A 97 11.57 10.52 2.17
CA ILE A 97 11.40 9.74 0.94
C ILE A 97 12.75 9.45 0.30
N LYS A 98 13.60 10.48 0.12
CA LYS A 98 14.88 10.39 -0.60
C LYS A 98 16.10 10.12 0.28
N GLY A 99 15.93 10.09 1.59
CA GLY A 99 17.04 9.98 2.53
C GLY A 99 17.80 11.29 2.74
N HIS A 100 18.63 11.30 3.78
CA HIS A 100 19.53 12.39 4.09
C HIS A 100 20.86 12.20 3.35
N ARG A 101 21.52 13.31 3.00
CA ARG A 101 22.92 13.24 2.55
C ARG A 101 23.78 12.64 3.66
N ARG A 102 24.72 11.76 3.29
CA ARG A 102 25.63 11.08 4.23
C ARG A 102 26.44 12.03 5.12
N THR A 103 26.63 13.27 4.69
CA THR A 103 27.39 14.30 5.43
C THR A 103 26.69 14.78 6.69
N TYR A 104 25.41 14.48 6.88
CA TYR A 104 24.66 14.89 8.07
C TYR A 104 24.82 13.90 9.22
N VAL A 105 24.95 14.44 10.43
CA VAL A 105 24.98 13.64 11.66
C VAL A 105 23.64 12.94 11.81
N GLY A 106 23.66 11.60 11.95
CA GLY A 106 22.44 10.80 12.05
C GLY A 106 21.72 10.56 10.73
N ALA A 107 22.39 10.77 9.58
CA ALA A 107 21.80 10.53 8.27
C ALA A 107 21.25 9.10 8.14
N MET A 108 20.03 9.02 7.61
CA MET A 108 19.33 7.77 7.34
C MET A 108 18.88 7.72 5.87
N PRO A 109 18.81 6.51 5.28
CA PRO A 109 18.24 6.33 3.95
C PRO A 109 16.73 6.52 3.96
N GLY A 110 16.17 6.83 2.79
CA GLY A 110 14.74 7.06 2.61
C GLY A 110 13.89 5.81 2.91
N LYS A 111 12.60 6.02 3.15
CA LYS A 111 11.66 4.93 3.50
C LYS A 111 11.62 3.81 2.46
N ILE A 112 11.87 4.12 1.19
CA ILE A 112 11.88 3.12 0.11
C ILE A 112 13.09 2.20 0.19
N ILE A 113 14.27 2.72 0.48
CA ILE A 113 15.47 1.90 0.72
C ILE A 113 15.28 1.03 1.97
N GLN A 114 14.68 1.59 3.02
CA GLN A 114 14.32 0.82 4.22
C GLN A 114 13.29 -0.28 3.91
N CYS A 115 12.33 -0.01 3.02
CA CYS A 115 11.38 -0.99 2.51
C CYS A 115 12.11 -2.16 1.85
N LEU A 116 12.94 -1.90 0.85
CA LEU A 116 13.69 -2.93 0.12
C LEU A 116 14.57 -3.76 1.05
N LYS A 117 15.26 -3.13 2.01
CA LYS A 117 16.04 -3.84 3.03
C LYS A 117 15.17 -4.77 3.89
N LYS A 118 13.97 -4.33 4.27
CA LYS A 118 13.07 -5.09 5.15
C LYS A 118 12.36 -6.22 4.41
N THR A 119 11.89 -5.98 3.19
CA THR A 119 11.15 -6.95 2.37
C THR A 119 12.08 -7.96 1.71
N LYS A 120 13.36 -7.60 1.50
CA LYS A 120 14.38 -8.41 0.83
C LYS A 120 13.95 -8.85 -0.58
N THR A 121 13.23 -7.99 -1.29
CA THR A 121 12.81 -8.19 -2.68
C THR A 121 12.69 -6.86 -3.42
N GLU A 122 12.88 -6.87 -4.74
CA GLU A 122 12.76 -5.69 -5.64
C GLU A 122 11.34 -5.42 -6.13
N ASN A 123 10.43 -6.39 -6.03
CA ASN A 123 9.04 -6.26 -6.46
C ASN A 123 8.00 -6.22 -5.31
N PRO A 124 8.26 -5.57 -4.15
CA PRO A 124 7.28 -5.48 -3.09
C PRO A 124 6.06 -4.66 -3.53
N LEU A 125 4.94 -4.88 -2.83
CA LEU A 125 3.81 -3.98 -2.83
C LEU A 125 4.01 -2.95 -1.72
N VAL A 126 4.11 -1.69 -2.10
CA VAL A 126 4.30 -0.55 -1.21
C VAL A 126 3.00 0.24 -1.10
N LEU A 127 2.43 0.26 0.10
CA LEU A 127 1.28 1.10 0.43
C LEU A 127 1.74 2.44 1.01
N ILE A 128 1.37 3.52 0.32
CA ILE A 128 1.54 4.90 0.74
C ILE A 128 0.21 5.37 1.36
N ASP A 129 0.15 5.41 2.68
CA ASP A 129 -1.06 5.77 3.43
C ASP A 129 -1.18 7.31 3.55
N GLU A 130 -2.41 7.83 3.48
CA GLU A 130 -2.75 9.24 3.79
C GLU A 130 -2.07 10.28 2.88
N ILE A 131 -2.08 10.05 1.56
CA ILE A 131 -1.50 10.98 0.58
C ILE A 131 -2.23 12.34 0.53
N ASP A 132 -3.48 12.36 0.98
CA ASP A 132 -4.32 13.54 1.14
C ASP A 132 -3.88 14.47 2.28
N LYS A 133 -2.99 13.99 3.16
CA LYS A 133 -2.48 14.73 4.33
C LYS A 133 -1.02 15.15 4.18
N LEU A 134 -0.51 15.19 2.95
CA LEU A 134 0.84 15.70 2.68
C LEU A 134 0.95 17.16 3.12
N GLY A 135 1.93 17.44 3.98
CA GLY A 135 2.23 18.80 4.40
C GLY A 135 3.02 19.55 3.34
N ARG A 136 2.81 20.86 3.21
CA ARG A 136 3.74 21.72 2.48
C ARG A 136 4.96 21.99 3.38
N GLY A 137 6.08 21.36 3.04
CA GLY A 137 7.35 21.51 3.75
C GLY A 137 8.04 22.85 3.50
N TRP A 138 8.93 23.23 4.42
CA TRP A 138 9.84 24.38 4.25
C TRP A 138 11.14 23.98 3.52
N GLN A 139 11.52 22.70 3.57
CA GLN A 139 12.73 22.13 2.95
C GLN A 139 12.43 21.39 1.63
N GLY A 140 11.63 22.02 0.76
CA GLY A 140 11.20 21.45 -0.51
C GLY A 140 9.82 20.79 -0.44
N ASP A 141 9.31 20.39 -1.61
CA ASP A 141 7.97 19.84 -1.75
C ASP A 141 8.01 18.30 -1.72
N PRO A 142 7.52 17.64 -0.65
CA PRO A 142 7.47 16.19 -0.58
C PRO A 142 6.59 15.58 -1.68
N ALA A 143 5.63 16.33 -2.24
CA ALA A 143 4.87 15.87 -3.40
C ALA A 143 5.77 15.68 -4.63
N SER A 144 6.77 16.54 -4.84
CA SER A 144 7.75 16.37 -5.93
C SER A 144 8.58 15.10 -5.77
N ALA A 145 8.98 14.77 -4.55
CA ALA A 145 9.71 13.52 -4.28
C ALA A 145 8.84 12.27 -4.50
N LEU A 146 7.55 12.35 -4.17
CA LEU A 146 6.60 11.28 -4.50
C LEU A 146 6.35 11.17 -6.00
N LEU A 147 6.34 12.28 -6.74
CA LEU A 147 6.19 12.25 -8.19
C LEU A 147 7.35 11.49 -8.84
N GLU A 148 8.60 11.79 -8.48
CA GLU A 148 9.77 11.07 -8.98
C GLU A 148 9.75 9.58 -8.60
N LEU A 149 9.26 9.26 -7.41
CA LEU A 149 9.11 7.88 -6.94
C LEU A 149 8.05 7.10 -7.74
N LEU A 150 6.95 7.76 -8.07
CA LEU A 150 5.76 7.15 -8.65
C LEU A 150 5.75 7.18 -10.18
N ASP A 151 6.51 8.09 -10.79
CA ASP A 151 6.60 8.25 -12.24
C ASP A 151 7.36 7.07 -12.89
N PRO A 152 6.72 6.26 -13.76
CA PRO A 152 7.38 5.15 -14.43
C PRO A 152 8.60 5.54 -15.27
N GLU A 153 8.67 6.80 -15.73
CA GLU A 153 9.81 7.29 -16.50
C GLU A 153 11.04 7.61 -15.63
N GLN A 154 10.83 7.88 -14.35
CA GLN A 154 11.90 8.31 -13.43
C GLN A 154 12.26 7.22 -12.40
N ASN A 155 11.30 6.38 -12.02
CA ASN A 155 11.45 5.44 -10.92
C ASN A 155 12.50 4.34 -11.18
N ALA A 156 12.86 4.06 -12.43
CA ALA A 156 13.92 3.13 -12.79
C ALA A 156 15.32 3.62 -12.39
N ASN A 157 15.49 4.94 -12.20
CA ASN A 157 16.74 5.57 -11.81
C ASN A 157 16.58 6.38 -10.52
N PHE A 158 15.74 5.93 -9.60
CA PHE A 158 15.46 6.66 -8.35
C PHE A 158 16.75 6.87 -7.54
N LEU A 159 17.07 8.13 -7.25
CA LEU A 159 18.29 8.50 -6.54
C LEU A 159 18.00 8.76 -5.06
N ASP A 160 18.49 7.87 -4.19
CA ASP A 160 18.49 8.10 -2.75
C ASP A 160 19.76 8.88 -2.33
N HIS A 161 19.58 10.01 -1.65
CA HIS A 161 20.67 10.90 -1.23
C HIS A 161 21.62 10.28 -0.21
N TYR A 162 21.16 9.25 0.53
CA TYR A 162 21.99 8.54 1.48
C TYR A 162 22.81 7.46 0.80
N LEU A 163 22.27 6.78 -0.21
CA LEU A 163 23.01 5.76 -0.95
C LEU A 163 23.95 6.36 -2.00
N ASP A 164 23.57 7.51 -2.58
CA ASP A 164 24.28 8.18 -3.67
C ASP A 164 24.47 7.27 -4.90
N VAL A 165 23.51 6.37 -5.11
CA VAL A 165 23.41 5.48 -6.27
C VAL A 165 21.95 5.37 -6.68
N THR A 166 21.71 5.07 -7.95
CA THR A 166 20.36 4.84 -8.47
C THR A 166 19.84 3.47 -8.07
N VAL A 167 18.55 3.39 -7.81
CA VAL A 167 17.83 2.15 -7.49
C VAL A 167 16.67 2.02 -8.44
N ASP A 168 16.55 0.85 -9.07
CA ASP A 168 15.44 0.54 -9.97
C ASP A 168 14.19 0.16 -9.15
N LEU A 169 13.18 1.04 -9.19
CA LEU A 169 11.88 0.83 -8.55
C LEU A 169 10.78 0.47 -9.55
N SER A 170 11.11 0.23 -10.81
CA SER A 170 10.14 -0.09 -11.87
C SER A 170 9.35 -1.38 -11.62
N ARG A 171 9.83 -2.27 -10.73
CA ARG A 171 9.16 -3.52 -10.33
C ARG A 171 8.28 -3.39 -9.09
N VAL A 172 8.40 -2.29 -8.36
CA VAL A 172 7.62 -2.01 -7.15
C VAL A 172 6.19 -1.69 -7.55
N LEU A 173 5.22 -2.37 -6.91
CA LEU A 173 3.81 -2.02 -7.07
C LEU A 173 3.42 -0.98 -6.02
N PHE A 174 3.09 0.23 -6.46
CA PHE A 174 2.64 1.30 -5.58
C PHE A 174 1.11 1.34 -5.49
N ILE A 175 0.61 1.36 -4.26
CA ILE A 175 -0.79 1.64 -3.94
C ILE A 175 -0.83 2.82 -2.98
N THR A 176 -1.74 3.76 -3.21
CA THR A 176 -1.94 4.93 -2.35
C THR A 176 -3.32 4.87 -1.68
N THR A 177 -3.46 5.51 -0.53
CA THR A 177 -4.77 5.74 0.11
C THR A 177 -4.99 7.22 0.36
N ALA A 178 -6.25 7.64 0.26
CA ALA A 178 -6.69 8.99 0.57
C ALA A 178 -8.05 8.96 1.30
N ASN A 179 -8.37 10.01 2.05
CA ASN A 179 -9.74 10.24 2.52
C ASN A 179 -10.47 11.27 1.69
N GLN A 180 -9.76 12.31 1.25
CA GLN A 180 -10.29 13.39 0.42
C GLN A 180 -9.48 13.49 -0.87
N LEU A 181 -10.17 13.69 -1.99
CA LEU A 181 -9.53 13.78 -3.32
C LEU A 181 -8.98 15.17 -3.59
N GLU A 182 -9.65 16.18 -3.06
CA GLU A 182 -9.43 17.60 -3.32
C GLU A 182 -8.08 18.08 -2.77
N THR A 183 -7.55 17.40 -1.74
CA THR A 183 -6.28 17.75 -1.10
C THR A 183 -5.08 17.03 -1.71
N ILE A 184 -5.31 16.06 -2.61
CA ILE A 184 -4.23 15.38 -3.33
C ILE A 184 -3.67 16.34 -4.39
N PRO A 185 -2.34 16.51 -4.47
CA PRO A 185 -1.72 17.30 -5.53
C PRO A 185 -2.15 16.81 -6.92
N GLU A 186 -2.61 17.74 -7.77
CA GLU A 186 -3.10 17.44 -9.12
C GLU A 186 -2.12 16.61 -9.97
N PRO A 187 -0.80 16.90 -9.97
CA PRO A 187 0.16 16.09 -10.74
C PRO A 187 0.23 14.62 -10.31
N LEU A 188 -0.06 14.33 -9.04
CA LEU A 188 -0.12 12.96 -8.51
C LEU A 188 -1.44 12.30 -8.89
N ARG A 189 -2.55 13.03 -8.72
CA ARG A 189 -3.91 12.55 -9.03
C ARG A 189 -4.04 12.12 -10.49
N ASP A 190 -3.51 12.89 -11.42
CA ASP A 190 -3.65 12.62 -12.86
C ASP A 190 -2.89 11.36 -13.32
N ARG A 191 -1.94 10.88 -12.51
CA ARG A 191 -1.16 9.66 -12.76
C ARG A 191 -1.72 8.43 -12.05
N MET A 192 -2.75 8.60 -11.22
CA MET A 192 -3.34 7.53 -10.40
C MET A 192 -4.67 7.06 -10.98
N GLU A 193 -4.91 5.76 -10.90
CA GLU A 193 -6.22 5.18 -11.12
C GLU A 193 -7.01 5.25 -9.81
N MET A 194 -8.02 6.12 -9.79
CA MET A 194 -8.81 6.40 -8.59
C MET A 194 -9.91 5.35 -8.43
N ILE A 195 -9.91 4.66 -7.29
CA ILE A 195 -10.90 3.64 -6.94
C ILE A 195 -11.60 4.08 -5.66
N GLU A 196 -12.90 4.35 -5.78
CA GLU A 196 -13.73 4.69 -4.62
C GLU A 196 -13.98 3.46 -3.77
N VAL A 197 -13.73 3.60 -2.48
CA VAL A 197 -14.09 2.62 -1.46
C VAL A 197 -15.18 3.22 -0.61
N SER A 198 -16.42 2.93 -0.99
CA SER A 198 -17.61 3.40 -0.28
C SER A 198 -17.74 2.74 1.10
N GLY A 199 -18.51 3.39 1.97
CA GLY A 199 -18.83 2.84 3.28
C GLY A 199 -19.67 1.57 3.18
N TYR A 200 -19.51 0.69 4.16
CA TYR A 200 -20.27 -0.55 4.24
C TYR A 200 -21.76 -0.31 4.47
N VAL A 201 -22.61 -1.08 3.79
CA VAL A 201 -24.04 -1.18 4.10
C VAL A 201 -24.20 -1.80 5.50
N GLU A 202 -25.30 -1.51 6.19
CA GLU A 202 -25.53 -1.96 7.57
C GLU A 202 -25.40 -3.49 7.76
N ASN A 203 -25.88 -4.27 6.79
CA ASN A 203 -25.70 -5.72 6.75
C ASN A 203 -24.23 -6.14 6.57
N GLU A 204 -23.44 -5.40 5.80
CA GLU A 204 -22.01 -5.67 5.63
C GLU A 204 -21.24 -5.36 6.92
N LYS A 205 -21.62 -4.30 7.65
CA LYS A 205 -21.03 -3.98 8.97
C LYS A 205 -21.24 -5.09 9.99
N LEU A 206 -22.45 -5.67 10.05
CA LEU A 206 -22.77 -6.77 10.95
C LEU A 206 -21.91 -8.01 10.67
N GLU A 207 -21.72 -8.35 9.39
CA GLU A 207 -20.95 -9.52 9.01
C GLU A 207 -19.43 -9.32 9.20
N ILE A 208 -18.91 -8.12 8.89
CA ILE A 208 -17.53 -7.73 9.20
C ILE A 208 -17.29 -7.78 10.70
N ALA A 209 -18.24 -7.30 11.51
CA ALA A 209 -18.12 -7.36 12.96
C ALA A 209 -18.02 -8.81 13.45
N ARG A 210 -18.90 -9.71 12.98
CA ARG A 210 -18.88 -11.14 13.34
C ARG A 210 -17.54 -11.80 12.99
N VAL A 211 -17.09 -11.67 11.75
CA VAL A 211 -15.92 -12.42 11.24
C VAL A 211 -14.60 -11.81 11.70
N ARG A 212 -14.51 -10.47 11.76
CA ARG A 212 -13.21 -9.77 11.90
C ARG A 212 -13.02 -9.04 13.21
N LEU A 213 -14.07 -8.53 13.86
CA LEU A 213 -13.95 -7.85 15.16
C LEU A 213 -14.13 -8.82 16.32
N PHE A 214 -15.20 -9.63 16.29
CA PHE A 214 -15.53 -10.52 17.41
C PHE A 214 -14.66 -11.77 17.44
N ARG A 215 -14.38 -12.42 16.30
CA ARG A 215 -13.59 -13.66 16.27
C ARG A 215 -12.17 -13.52 16.86
N PRO A 216 -11.41 -12.43 16.62
CA PRO A 216 -10.12 -12.22 17.29
C PRO A 216 -10.25 -11.87 18.79
N LEU A 217 -11.27 -11.09 19.17
CA LEU A 217 -11.56 -10.77 20.59
C LEU A 217 -11.88 -12.05 21.40
N TYR A 218 -12.63 -12.98 20.80
CA TYR A 218 -12.95 -14.31 21.34
C TYR A 218 -11.71 -15.17 21.61
N LYS A 219 -10.65 -15.03 20.81
CA LYS A 219 -9.41 -15.80 20.98
C LYS A 219 -8.60 -15.34 22.21
N HIS A 220 -8.89 -14.14 22.73
CA HIS A 220 -8.21 -13.55 23.88
C HIS A 220 -9.02 -13.56 25.19
N ARG A 221 -10.36 -13.66 25.18
CA ARG A 221 -11.17 -13.82 26.40
C ARG A 221 -12.11 -15.03 26.30
N ARG A 222 -11.85 -16.07 27.09
CA ARG A 222 -12.71 -17.25 27.27
C ARG A 222 -13.86 -16.95 28.25
N ASP A 223 -14.77 -16.04 27.90
CA ASP A 223 -15.92 -15.75 28.78
C ASP A 223 -17.19 -16.41 28.21
N ALA A 224 -17.62 -17.50 28.84
CA ALA A 224 -18.80 -18.29 28.45
C ALA A 224 -20.12 -17.49 28.50
N VAL A 225 -20.16 -16.39 29.27
CA VAL A 225 -21.36 -15.52 29.40
C VAL A 225 -21.64 -14.75 28.10
N LEU A 226 -20.62 -14.41 27.32
CA LEU A 226 -20.79 -13.76 26.02
C LEU A 226 -21.41 -14.70 24.98
N MET A 227 -21.22 -16.02 25.12
CA MET A 227 -21.86 -17.01 24.24
C MET A 227 -23.37 -17.03 24.43
N THR A 228 -23.85 -17.02 25.68
CA THR A 228 -25.30 -17.05 25.98
C THR A 228 -26.01 -15.77 25.56
N ILE A 229 -25.38 -14.61 25.75
CA ILE A 229 -25.95 -13.33 25.31
C ILE A 229 -25.99 -13.26 23.78
N PHE A 230 -25.00 -13.84 23.09
CA PHE A 230 -24.94 -13.84 21.62
C PHE A 230 -25.97 -14.81 20.99
N GLU A 231 -26.19 -15.98 21.58
CA GLU A 231 -27.26 -16.90 21.14
C GLU A 231 -28.67 -16.34 21.37
N GLN A 232 -28.85 -15.41 22.33
CA GLN A 232 -30.13 -14.77 22.62
C GLN A 232 -30.41 -13.51 21.78
N LEU A 233 -29.41 -12.98 21.07
CA LEU A 233 -29.51 -11.78 20.23
C LEU A 233 -29.65 -12.09 18.73
N ILE A 234 -29.67 -13.39 18.38
CA ILE A 234 -30.09 -13.94 17.08
C ILE A 234 -31.54 -14.40 17.21
#